data_AF-A0A316IK03-F1
#
_entry.id   AF-A0A316IK03-F1
#
_cell.length_a   1.000
_cell.length_b   1.000
_cell.length_c   1.000
_cell.angle_alpha   90.00
_cell.angle_beta   90.00
_cell.angle_gamma   90.00
#
_symmetry.space_group_name_H-M   'P 1'
#
loop_
_entity.id
_entity.type
_entity.pdbx_description
1 polymer ?
#
loop_
_entity_poly.entity_id
_entity_poly.type
_entity_poly.pdbx_seq_one_letter_code
_entity_poly.pdbx_strand_id
1 'polypeptide(L)'
;MKRILCCAAAALLLAGCAAPAVRMKGDAALLDAQRVREQALGGVDHWALEGRLAVSNGQDGGSGSLSWTQDGERYAFELRAPVTGKSFRLTGGPGGALLEGVEGGPLRGPDAESLMRRALGWDVPLRELRAWVLGLRADAGPAELSFGANRLPSLLEQDGWAVEYRAWDEARQPPLPSTVFASRPPYKVKLSIQSFRLDAGAPR
;
A
#
# COMPACT_ATOMS: atom_id res chain seq x y z
N MET A 1 -45.21 21.77 43.38
CA MET A 1 -45.41 21.72 41.91
C MET A 1 -44.14 21.18 41.27
N LYS A 2 -44.09 19.89 40.91
CA LYS A 2 -42.89 19.20 40.39
C LYS A 2 -42.82 19.37 38.87
N ARG A 3 -41.77 20.03 38.39
CA ARG A 3 -41.44 20.20 36.96
C ARG A 3 -40.88 18.88 36.43
N ILE A 4 -41.62 18.16 35.59
CA ILE A 4 -41.14 16.98 34.87
C ILE A 4 -40.58 17.48 33.54
N LEU A 5 -39.25 17.42 33.43
CA LEU A 5 -38.47 17.77 32.26
C LEU A 5 -38.41 16.53 31.35
N CYS A 6 -39.32 16.43 30.36
CA CYS A 6 -39.23 15.41 29.31
C CYS A 6 -38.27 15.89 28.22
N CYS A 7 -36.95 15.68 28.42
CA CYS A 7 -35.98 15.77 27.34
C CYS A 7 -36.09 14.48 26.49
N ALA A 8 -36.95 14.52 25.47
CA ALA A 8 -36.92 13.56 24.38
C ALA A 8 -35.65 13.79 23.56
N ALA A 9 -34.57 13.09 23.91
CA ALA A 9 -33.36 13.02 23.10
C ALA A 9 -33.65 12.19 21.85
N ALA A 10 -33.97 12.88 20.75
CA ALA A 10 -34.06 12.28 19.43
C ALA A 10 -32.68 11.75 19.03
N ALA A 11 -32.56 10.42 18.97
CA ALA A 11 -31.38 9.72 18.47
C ALA A 11 -31.17 10.07 16.98
N LEU A 12 -30.21 10.94 16.70
CA LEU A 12 -29.68 11.16 15.36
C LEU A 12 -28.99 9.88 14.87
N LEU A 13 -29.72 9.10 14.08
CA LEU A 13 -29.15 8.04 13.25
C LEU A 13 -28.38 8.69 12.10
N LEU A 14 -27.09 8.96 12.29
CA LEU A 14 -26.18 9.24 11.19
C LEU A 14 -25.89 7.93 10.45
N ALA A 15 -26.75 7.60 9.47
CA ALA A 15 -26.40 6.66 8.42
C ALA A 15 -25.36 7.33 7.50
N GLY A 16 -24.08 7.20 7.86
CA GLY A 16 -22.97 7.55 6.99
C GLY A 16 -22.88 6.54 5.85
N CYS A 17 -23.67 6.74 4.78
CA CYS A 17 -23.49 6.01 3.54
C CYS A 17 -22.16 6.44 2.91
N ALA A 18 -21.10 5.65 3.10
CA ALA A 18 -19.91 5.76 2.28
C ALA A 18 -20.31 5.46 0.83
N ALA A 19 -20.27 6.46 -0.04
CA ALA A 19 -20.59 6.28 -1.44
C ALA A 19 -19.64 5.24 -2.07
N PRO A 20 -20.15 4.29 -2.88
CA PRO A 20 -19.30 3.31 -3.54
C PRO A 20 -18.30 4.03 -4.46
N ALA A 21 -17.05 3.54 -4.47
CA ALA A 21 -16.02 4.09 -5.35
C ALA A 21 -16.45 3.94 -6.82
N VAL A 22 -16.40 5.03 -7.58
CA VAL A 22 -16.70 5.01 -9.02
C VAL A 22 -15.67 4.14 -9.75
N ARG A 23 -16.15 3.19 -10.56
CA ARG A 23 -15.30 2.35 -11.41
C ARG A 23 -15.82 2.38 -12.85
N MET A 24 -15.05 2.99 -13.73
CA MET A 24 -15.26 2.99 -15.17
C MET A 24 -14.32 1.98 -15.80
N LYS A 25 -14.82 1.20 -16.76
CA LYS A 25 -13.97 0.30 -17.54
C LYS A 25 -12.96 1.13 -18.35
N GLY A 26 -11.72 0.66 -18.46
CA GLY A 26 -10.70 1.30 -19.28
C GLY A 26 -11.08 1.30 -20.76
N ASP A 27 -11.40 2.47 -21.30
CA ASP A 27 -11.46 2.69 -22.75
C ASP A 27 -10.04 2.95 -23.30
N ALA A 28 -9.93 3.06 -24.63
CA ALA A 28 -8.64 3.28 -25.29
C ALA A 28 -7.93 4.56 -24.81
N ALA A 29 -8.68 5.63 -24.50
CA ALA A 29 -8.11 6.90 -24.08
C ALA A 29 -7.59 6.85 -22.63
N LEU A 30 -8.32 6.19 -21.73
CA LEU A 30 -7.92 5.98 -20.33
C LEU A 30 -6.68 5.08 -20.25
N LEU A 31 -6.66 4.00 -21.04
CA LEU A 31 -5.53 3.08 -21.08
C LEU A 31 -4.28 3.75 -21.68
N ASP A 32 -4.42 4.59 -22.69
CA ASP A 32 -3.30 5.34 -23.26
C ASP A 32 -2.75 6.39 -22.27
N ALA A 33 -3.63 7.12 -21.58
CA ALA A 33 -3.23 8.06 -20.54
C ALA A 33 -2.48 7.37 -19.39
N GLN A 34 -2.95 6.18 -18.98
CA GLN A 34 -2.25 5.36 -17.99
C GLN A 34 -0.89 4.89 -18.51
N ARG A 35 -0.78 4.45 -19.76
CA ARG A 35 0.49 4.03 -20.37
C ARG A 35 1.52 5.17 -20.38
N VAL A 36 1.10 6.39 -20.72
CA VAL A 36 1.97 7.57 -20.66
C VAL A 36 2.44 7.86 -19.23
N ARG A 37 1.54 7.76 -18.25
CA ARG A 37 1.91 7.92 -16.83
C ARG A 37 2.89 6.85 -16.37
N GLU A 38 2.66 5.60 -16.76
CA GLU A 38 3.56 4.49 -16.46
C GLU A 38 4.93 4.66 -17.10
N GLN A 39 5.02 5.22 -18.30
CA GLN A 39 6.31 5.56 -18.92
C GLN A 39 7.05 6.66 -18.15
N ALA A 40 6.35 7.67 -17.65
CA ALA A 40 6.94 8.75 -16.87
C ALA A 40 7.45 8.29 -15.49
N LEU A 41 6.78 7.31 -14.88
CA LEU A 41 7.10 6.79 -13.56
C LEU A 41 7.92 5.49 -13.59
N GLY A 42 7.97 4.78 -14.71
CA GLY A 42 8.58 3.45 -14.81
C GLY A 42 10.10 3.45 -14.63
N GLY A 43 10.75 4.59 -14.86
CA GLY A 43 12.17 4.79 -14.57
C GLY A 43 12.45 5.27 -13.15
N VAL A 44 11.43 5.46 -12.31
CA VAL A 44 11.61 5.97 -10.94
C VAL A 44 11.97 4.81 -10.02
N ASP A 45 13.26 4.66 -9.77
CA ASP A 45 13.86 3.60 -8.96
C ASP A 45 14.49 4.11 -7.66
N HIS A 46 14.54 5.42 -7.45
CA HIS A 46 14.97 6.07 -6.20
C HIS A 46 13.80 6.85 -5.60
N TRP A 47 13.34 6.44 -4.42
CA TRP A 47 12.25 7.14 -3.73
C TRP A 47 12.15 6.74 -2.25
N ALA A 48 11.44 7.57 -1.49
CA ALA A 48 11.09 7.28 -0.11
C ALA A 48 9.62 7.60 0.14
N LEU A 49 8.94 6.75 0.90
CA LEU A 49 7.61 7.01 1.41
C LEU A 49 7.55 6.81 2.92
N GLU A 50 6.73 7.64 3.56
CA GLU A 50 6.35 7.49 4.97
C GLU A 50 4.84 7.36 5.04
N GLY A 51 4.36 6.51 5.94
CA GLY A 51 2.93 6.32 6.09
C GLY A 51 2.53 5.31 7.15
N ARG A 52 1.36 4.72 6.95
CA ARG A 52 0.81 3.68 7.80
C ARG A 52 0.52 2.44 6.99
N LEU A 53 0.97 1.31 7.50
CA LEU A 53 0.71 0.00 6.92
C LEU A 53 -0.17 -0.80 7.88
N ALA A 54 -1.16 -1.50 7.32
CA ALA A 54 -1.89 -2.54 8.02
C ALA A 54 -1.93 -3.80 7.16
N VAL A 55 -1.78 -4.94 7.82
CA VAL A 55 -1.47 -6.21 7.19
C VAL A 55 -2.23 -7.33 7.86
N SER A 56 -2.69 -8.32 7.09
CA SER A 56 -3.33 -9.50 7.65
C SER A 56 -3.24 -10.69 6.71
N ASN A 57 -3.14 -11.88 7.27
CA ASN A 57 -3.24 -13.17 6.59
C ASN A 57 -4.57 -13.90 6.87
N GLY A 58 -5.57 -13.20 7.43
CA GLY A 58 -6.88 -13.76 7.79
C GLY A 58 -6.93 -14.43 9.17
N GLN A 59 -5.80 -14.78 9.77
CA GLN A 59 -5.71 -15.26 11.16
C GLN A 59 -5.09 -14.19 12.06
N ASP A 60 -3.94 -13.71 11.64
CA ASP A 60 -3.15 -12.71 12.31
C ASP A 60 -3.04 -11.44 11.45
N GLY A 61 -2.64 -10.36 12.11
CA GLY A 61 -2.42 -9.10 11.46
C GLY A 61 -1.66 -8.12 12.33
N GLY A 62 -1.18 -7.06 11.71
CA GLY A 62 -0.44 -6.02 12.37
C GLY A 62 -0.73 -4.68 11.71
N SER A 63 -0.50 -3.60 12.44
CA SER A 63 -0.48 -2.27 11.85
C SER A 63 0.57 -1.41 12.54
N GLY A 64 1.12 -0.47 11.78
CA GLY A 64 2.23 0.36 12.25
C GLY A 64 2.49 1.55 11.36
N SER A 65 3.37 2.43 11.82
CA SER A 65 4.03 3.37 10.92
C SER A 65 5.00 2.61 10.02
N LEU A 66 5.12 3.08 8.80
CA LEU A 66 5.98 2.56 7.76
C LEU A 66 6.92 3.66 7.28
N SER A 67 8.20 3.36 7.24
CA SER A 67 9.18 4.04 6.39
C SER A 67 9.68 3.06 5.34
N TRP A 68 9.60 3.44 4.06
CA TRP A 68 10.14 2.63 2.98
C TRP A 68 11.00 3.51 2.07
N THR A 69 12.27 3.14 1.95
CA THR A 69 13.19 3.75 0.97
C THR A 69 13.59 2.73 -0.09
N GLN A 70 13.63 3.18 -1.33
CA GLN A 70 13.96 2.45 -2.54
C GLN A 70 15.15 3.12 -3.22
N ASP A 71 16.18 2.35 -3.57
CA ASP A 71 17.45 2.80 -4.15
C ASP A 71 17.89 1.82 -5.24
N GLY A 72 17.34 1.97 -6.43
CA GLY A 72 17.48 0.99 -7.51
C GLY A 72 16.90 -0.36 -7.10
N GLU A 73 17.74 -1.39 -7.03
CA GLU A 73 17.33 -2.71 -6.53
C GLU A 73 17.36 -2.80 -4.99
N ARG A 74 18.11 -1.93 -4.31
CA ARG A 74 18.22 -1.93 -2.85
C ARG A 74 17.00 -1.31 -2.20
N TYR A 75 16.60 -1.82 -1.06
CA TYR A 75 15.46 -1.28 -0.32
C TYR A 75 15.65 -1.41 1.19
N ALA A 76 14.99 -0.53 1.93
CA ALA A 76 14.84 -0.60 3.37
C ALA A 76 13.38 -0.33 3.72
N PHE A 77 12.79 -1.24 4.49
CA PHE A 77 11.40 -1.21 4.93
C PHE A 77 11.36 -1.34 6.45
N GLU A 78 10.90 -0.31 7.13
CA GLU A 78 10.81 -0.28 8.59
C GLU A 78 9.36 -0.16 9.03
N LEU A 79 8.89 -1.15 9.78
CA LEU A 79 7.59 -1.10 10.43
C LEU A 79 7.76 -0.89 11.93
N ARG A 80 7.04 0.07 12.49
CA ARG A 80 6.93 0.25 13.95
C ARG A 80 5.46 0.19 14.35
N ALA A 81 5.11 -0.74 15.23
CA ALA A 81 3.76 -0.94 15.75
C ALA A 81 3.68 -0.47 17.21
N PRO A 82 3.28 0.79 17.49
CA PRO A 82 3.35 1.36 18.83
C PRO A 82 2.49 0.60 19.86
N VAL A 83 1.36 0.06 19.42
CA VAL A 83 0.41 -0.66 20.28
C VAL A 83 1.00 -1.95 20.82
N THR A 84 1.75 -2.68 20.00
CA THR A 84 2.37 -3.95 20.40
C THR A 84 3.82 -3.79 20.84
N GLY A 85 4.41 -2.61 20.65
CA GLY A 85 5.84 -2.36 20.85
C GLY A 85 6.75 -3.07 19.83
N LYS A 86 6.19 -3.79 18.85
CA LYS A 86 6.97 -4.55 17.85
C LYS A 86 7.52 -3.61 16.78
N SER A 87 8.76 -3.83 16.39
CA SER A 87 9.37 -3.15 15.23
C SER A 87 10.25 -4.11 14.46
N PHE A 88 10.18 -4.09 13.14
CA PHE A 88 11.12 -4.81 12.30
C PHE A 88 11.70 -3.92 11.21
N ARG A 89 12.90 -4.27 10.77
CA ARG A 89 13.60 -3.67 9.63
C ARG A 89 13.90 -4.76 8.63
N LEU A 90 13.43 -4.57 7.41
CA LEU A 90 13.70 -5.45 6.28
C LEU A 90 14.52 -4.69 5.26
N THR A 91 15.75 -5.14 5.03
CA THR A 91 16.63 -4.59 3.99
C THR A 91 16.91 -5.66 2.95
N GLY A 92 17.19 -5.26 1.71
CA GLY A 92 17.62 -6.21 0.70
C GLY A 92 18.06 -5.56 -0.60
N GLY A 93 18.42 -6.40 -1.56
CA GLY A 93 18.91 -6.05 -2.90
C GLY A 93 19.48 -7.28 -3.60
N PRO A 94 20.34 -7.12 -4.63
CA PRO A 94 20.84 -8.25 -5.42
C PRO A 94 21.64 -9.30 -4.64
N GLY A 95 22.15 -8.97 -3.45
CA GLY A 95 22.87 -9.90 -2.56
C GLY A 95 21.99 -10.67 -1.57
N GLY A 96 20.66 -10.53 -1.66
CA GLY A 96 19.70 -11.12 -0.73
C GLY A 96 19.06 -10.11 0.22
N ALA A 97 18.44 -10.61 1.29
CA ALA A 97 17.70 -9.82 2.26
C ALA A 97 18.10 -10.12 3.71
N LEU A 98 17.84 -9.16 4.58
CA LEU A 98 18.05 -9.21 6.02
C LEU A 98 16.80 -8.66 6.73
N LEU A 99 16.24 -9.45 7.63
CA LEU A 99 15.11 -9.08 8.49
C LEU A 99 15.57 -9.03 9.94
N GLU A 100 15.42 -7.88 10.58
CA GLU A 100 15.85 -7.59 11.95
C GLU A 100 14.64 -7.19 12.81
N GLY A 101 14.75 -7.34 14.14
CA GLY A 101 13.67 -6.98 15.08
C GLY A 101 12.55 -8.03 15.20
N VAL A 102 12.77 -9.23 14.66
CA VAL A 102 11.89 -10.39 14.84
C VAL A 102 12.38 -11.28 16.00
N GLU A 103 11.47 -12.07 16.55
CA GLU A 103 11.78 -13.04 17.59
C GLU A 103 12.77 -14.10 17.06
N GLY A 104 13.77 -14.46 17.87
CA GLY A 104 14.84 -15.38 17.47
C GLY A 104 16.05 -14.71 16.78
N GLY A 105 16.04 -13.39 16.61
CA GLY A 105 17.19 -12.63 16.09
C GLY A 105 17.13 -12.37 14.57
N PRO A 106 18.19 -11.78 13.99
CA PRO A 106 18.20 -11.39 12.58
C PRO A 106 18.16 -12.62 11.65
N LEU A 107 17.33 -12.55 10.61
CA LEU A 107 17.16 -13.58 9.60
C LEU A 107 17.72 -13.11 8.25
N ARG A 108 18.51 -13.97 7.60
CA ARG A 108 19.03 -13.76 6.24
C ARG A 108 18.41 -14.74 5.27
N GLY A 109 18.16 -14.29 4.04
CA GLY A 109 17.49 -15.10 3.03
C GLY A 109 17.76 -14.58 1.62
N PRO A 110 17.33 -15.35 0.60
CA PRO A 110 17.54 -15.00 -0.81
C PRO A 110 16.75 -13.75 -1.22
N ASP A 111 15.62 -13.47 -0.57
CA ASP A 111 14.75 -12.34 -0.87
C ASP A 111 13.87 -11.99 0.34
N ALA A 112 13.24 -10.81 0.28
CA ALA A 112 12.39 -10.31 1.34
C ALA A 112 11.11 -11.15 1.57
N GLU A 113 10.50 -11.67 0.51
CA GLU A 113 9.21 -12.36 0.57
C GLU A 113 9.38 -13.69 1.28
N SER A 114 10.47 -14.40 1.00
CA SER A 114 10.93 -15.59 1.69
C SER A 114 11.14 -15.34 3.19
N LEU A 115 11.75 -14.21 3.56
CA LEU A 115 11.94 -13.83 4.96
C LEU A 115 10.63 -13.50 5.67
N MET A 116 9.76 -12.73 5.04
CA MET A 116 8.45 -12.37 5.58
C MET A 116 7.57 -13.61 5.76
N ARG A 117 7.60 -14.55 4.81
CA ARG A 117 6.90 -15.82 4.91
C ARG A 117 7.41 -16.65 6.08
N ARG A 118 8.74 -16.75 6.24
CA ARG A 118 9.36 -17.53 7.33
C ARG A 118 9.11 -16.92 8.70
N ALA A 119 9.22 -15.61 8.84
CA ALA A 119 9.15 -14.93 10.13
C ALA A 119 7.72 -14.63 10.58
N LEU A 120 6.84 -14.29 9.64
CA LEU A 120 5.50 -13.78 9.93
C LEU A 120 4.39 -14.65 9.31
N GLY A 121 4.72 -15.74 8.61
CA GLY A 121 3.74 -16.59 7.95
C GLY A 121 3.01 -15.89 6.81
N TRP A 122 3.60 -14.83 6.26
CA TRP A 122 2.89 -13.91 5.37
C TRP A 122 3.55 -13.79 4.00
N ASP A 123 2.74 -13.98 2.96
CA ASP A 123 3.13 -13.91 1.56
C ASP A 123 2.83 -12.51 1.00
N VAL A 124 3.74 -11.58 1.28
CA VAL A 124 3.61 -10.19 0.82
C VAL A 124 4.32 -10.04 -0.53
N PRO A 125 3.64 -9.56 -1.59
CA PRO A 125 4.22 -9.35 -2.90
C PRO A 125 5.00 -8.03 -2.89
N LEU A 126 6.18 -8.01 -2.25
CA LEU A 126 6.95 -6.78 -2.03
C LEU A 126 7.47 -6.21 -3.36
N ARG A 127 7.76 -7.08 -4.33
CA ARG A 127 8.14 -6.66 -5.68
C ARG A 127 7.00 -5.92 -6.37
N GLU A 128 5.79 -6.44 -6.30
CA GLU A 128 4.61 -5.86 -6.94
C GLU A 128 4.13 -4.62 -6.19
N LEU A 129 4.19 -4.62 -4.86
CA LEU A 129 3.89 -3.45 -4.04
C LEU A 129 4.76 -2.26 -4.46
N ARG A 130 6.03 -2.48 -4.86
CA ARG A 130 6.91 -1.42 -5.35
C ARG A 130 6.31 -0.71 -6.57
N ALA A 131 5.71 -1.45 -7.50
CA ALA A 131 5.01 -0.89 -8.65
C ALA A 131 3.68 -0.25 -8.22
N TRP A 132 2.92 -0.92 -7.36
CA TRP A 132 1.59 -0.47 -6.96
C TRP A 132 1.61 0.83 -6.15
N VAL A 133 2.63 1.10 -5.33
CA VAL A 133 2.74 2.39 -4.62
C VAL A 133 2.99 3.58 -5.55
N LEU A 134 3.49 3.33 -6.77
CA LEU A 134 3.60 4.31 -7.85
C LEU A 134 2.35 4.32 -8.75
N GLY A 135 1.39 3.43 -8.49
CA GLY A 135 0.18 3.24 -9.29
C GLY A 135 0.43 2.51 -10.62
N LEU A 136 1.51 1.74 -10.72
CA LEU A 136 1.90 1.05 -11.95
C LEU A 136 1.36 -0.37 -11.96
N ARG A 137 1.15 -0.93 -13.16
CA ARG A 137 1.09 -2.38 -13.32
C ARG A 137 2.47 -2.97 -12.98
N ALA A 138 2.49 -4.05 -12.21
CA ALA A 138 3.72 -4.78 -11.92
C ALA A 138 4.11 -5.65 -13.13
N ASP A 139 5.36 -6.08 -13.19
CA ASP A 139 5.83 -7.06 -14.19
C ASP A 139 5.50 -8.50 -13.75
N ALA A 140 4.21 -8.75 -13.53
CA ALA A 140 3.67 -10.00 -12.99
C ALA A 140 2.64 -10.65 -13.94
N GLY A 141 2.62 -10.24 -15.21
CA GLY A 141 1.70 -10.74 -16.22
C GLY A 141 0.47 -9.85 -16.46
N PRO A 142 -0.61 -10.41 -17.05
CA PRO A 142 -1.79 -9.66 -17.47
C PRO A 142 -2.42 -8.86 -16.32
N ALA A 143 -2.91 -7.67 -16.67
CA ALA A 143 -3.51 -6.74 -15.72
C ALA A 143 -4.78 -6.13 -16.31
N GLU A 144 -5.84 -6.07 -15.50
CA GLU A 144 -7.07 -5.35 -15.82
C GLU A 144 -7.17 -4.08 -14.97
N LEU A 145 -7.62 -2.99 -15.59
CA LEU A 145 -7.72 -1.68 -14.95
C LEU A 145 -9.15 -1.14 -15.05
N SER A 146 -9.65 -0.67 -13.91
CA SER A 146 -10.77 0.27 -13.83
C SER A 146 -10.28 1.63 -13.37
N PHE A 147 -11.01 2.66 -13.75
CA PHE A 147 -10.66 4.06 -13.52
C PHE A 147 -11.70 4.76 -12.67
N GLY A 148 -11.26 5.72 -11.87
CA GLY A 148 -12.11 6.62 -11.10
C GLY A 148 -12.61 7.79 -11.93
N ALA A 149 -13.51 8.60 -11.36
CA ALA A 149 -14.02 9.82 -12.01
C ALA A 149 -12.90 10.84 -12.34
N ASN A 150 -11.79 10.81 -11.60
CA ASN A 150 -10.58 11.58 -11.84
C ASN A 150 -9.70 11.02 -12.99
N ARG A 151 -10.17 9.99 -13.70
CA ARG A 151 -9.46 9.29 -14.80
C ARG A 151 -8.16 8.59 -14.38
N LEU A 152 -7.90 8.46 -13.08
CA LEU A 152 -6.79 7.67 -12.54
C LEU A 152 -7.26 6.24 -12.23
N PRO A 153 -6.35 5.25 -12.15
CA PRO A 153 -6.71 3.91 -11.72
C PRO A 153 -7.48 3.93 -10.40
N SER A 154 -8.57 3.17 -10.32
CA SER A 154 -9.35 2.93 -9.09
C SER A 154 -9.29 1.48 -8.64
N LEU A 155 -9.09 0.55 -9.58
CA LEU A 155 -8.85 -0.87 -9.35
C LEU A 155 -7.87 -1.40 -10.38
N LEU A 156 -6.87 -2.14 -9.92
CA LEU A 156 -5.97 -2.97 -10.71
C LEU A 156 -6.14 -4.43 -10.27
N GLU A 157 -6.44 -5.32 -11.21
CA GLU A 157 -6.48 -6.77 -10.97
C GLU A 157 -5.31 -7.42 -11.71
N GLN A 158 -4.39 -8.04 -10.96
CA GLN A 158 -3.15 -8.62 -11.49
C GLN A 158 -2.62 -9.73 -10.58
N ASP A 159 -2.21 -10.87 -11.14
CA ASP A 159 -1.67 -12.04 -10.39
C ASP A 159 -2.56 -12.50 -9.20
N GLY A 160 -3.88 -12.45 -9.39
CA GLY A 160 -4.86 -12.77 -8.35
C GLY A 160 -4.98 -11.73 -7.23
N TRP A 161 -4.26 -10.61 -7.31
CA TRP A 161 -4.41 -9.47 -6.43
C TRP A 161 -5.42 -8.47 -6.99
N ALA A 162 -6.33 -8.01 -6.13
CA ALA A 162 -7.14 -6.83 -6.35
C ALA A 162 -6.52 -5.65 -5.58
N VAL A 163 -6.06 -4.63 -6.32
CA VAL A 163 -5.39 -3.42 -5.83
C VAL A 163 -6.31 -2.23 -6.02
N GLU A 164 -6.92 -1.78 -4.94
CA GLU A 164 -7.80 -0.62 -4.91
C GLU A 164 -7.03 0.66 -4.59
N TYR A 165 -7.09 1.62 -5.51
CA TYR A 165 -6.55 2.96 -5.32
C TYR A 165 -7.66 3.86 -4.76
N ARG A 166 -7.66 4.05 -3.44
CA ARG A 166 -8.74 4.73 -2.72
C ARG A 166 -8.57 6.25 -2.69
N ALA A 167 -7.34 6.72 -2.81
CA ALA A 167 -7.02 8.15 -2.85
C ALA A 167 -5.72 8.38 -3.62
N TRP A 168 -5.64 9.56 -4.24
CA TRP A 168 -4.50 10.03 -5.02
C TRP A 168 -4.06 11.41 -4.50
N ASP A 169 -2.77 11.70 -4.59
CA ASP A 169 -2.24 13.06 -4.50
C ASP A 169 -2.16 13.63 -5.91
N GLU A 170 -3.21 14.35 -6.29
CA GLU A 170 -3.38 15.00 -7.59
C GLU A 170 -2.68 16.36 -7.67
N ALA A 171 -2.14 16.87 -6.56
CA ALA A 171 -1.34 18.11 -6.58
C ALA A 171 0.06 17.88 -7.18
N ARG A 172 0.49 16.61 -7.28
CA ARG A 172 1.73 16.18 -7.92
C ARG A 172 1.52 15.87 -9.40
N GLN A 173 2.56 16.10 -10.20
CA GLN A 173 2.61 15.74 -11.61
C GLN A 173 3.84 14.85 -11.88
N PRO A 174 3.66 13.56 -12.23
CA PRO A 174 2.39 12.83 -12.29
C PRO A 174 1.74 12.56 -10.92
N PRO A 175 0.42 12.36 -10.85
CA PRO A 175 -0.25 11.95 -9.62
C PRO A 175 0.26 10.62 -9.08
N LEU A 176 0.36 10.52 -7.75
CA LEU A 176 0.77 9.30 -7.04
C LEU A 176 -0.33 8.86 -6.07
N PRO A 177 -0.53 7.54 -5.86
CA PRO A 177 -1.46 7.07 -4.85
C PRO A 177 -1.13 7.61 -3.46
N SER A 178 -2.16 7.94 -2.69
CA SER A 178 -2.03 8.27 -1.26
C SER A 178 -2.71 7.24 -0.37
N THR A 179 -3.57 6.38 -0.93
CA THR A 179 -4.13 5.21 -0.22
C THR A 179 -4.30 4.04 -1.17
N VAL A 180 -3.64 2.92 -0.86
CA VAL A 180 -3.59 1.69 -1.67
C VAL A 180 -3.98 0.49 -0.83
N PHE A 181 -5.04 -0.23 -1.23
CA PHE A 181 -5.46 -1.47 -0.58
C PHE A 181 -5.24 -2.63 -1.55
N ALA A 182 -4.34 -3.55 -1.24
CA ALA A 182 -4.12 -4.76 -2.03
C ALA A 182 -4.69 -5.98 -1.28
N SER A 183 -5.39 -6.86 -1.98
CA SER A 183 -5.91 -8.08 -1.37
C SER A 183 -5.88 -9.28 -2.31
N ARG A 184 -5.54 -10.43 -1.75
CA ARG A 184 -5.63 -11.76 -2.37
C ARG A 184 -5.99 -12.73 -1.26
N PRO A 185 -7.25 -13.21 -1.14
CA PRO A 185 -7.69 -13.97 0.01
C PRO A 185 -6.73 -15.12 0.39
N PRO A 186 -6.36 -15.26 1.67
CA PRO A 186 -6.84 -14.49 2.84
C PRO A 186 -6.06 -13.19 3.12
N TYR A 187 -5.06 -12.86 2.30
CA TYR A 187 -4.12 -11.77 2.54
C TYR A 187 -4.68 -10.40 2.20
N LYS A 188 -4.37 -9.41 3.04
CA LYS A 188 -4.73 -8.00 2.87
C LYS A 188 -3.58 -7.09 3.28
N VAL A 189 -3.30 -6.10 2.44
CA VAL A 189 -2.37 -5.00 2.68
C VAL A 189 -3.15 -3.70 2.53
N LYS A 190 -3.00 -2.80 3.49
CA LYS A 190 -3.54 -1.44 3.41
C LYS A 190 -2.43 -0.46 3.69
N LEU A 191 -2.19 0.43 2.75
CA LEU A 191 -1.19 1.48 2.86
C LEU A 191 -1.88 2.84 2.78
N SER A 192 -1.61 3.69 3.75
CA SER A 192 -1.93 5.12 3.71
C SER A 192 -0.62 5.89 3.69
N ILE A 193 -0.34 6.56 2.59
CA ILE A 193 0.92 7.28 2.35
C ILE A 193 0.72 8.73 2.79
N GLN A 194 1.57 9.16 3.71
CA GLN A 194 1.53 10.51 4.28
C GLN A 194 2.53 11.43 3.58
N SER A 195 3.68 10.89 3.18
CA SER A 195 4.65 11.61 2.36
C SER A 195 5.27 10.67 1.34
N PHE A 196 5.56 11.20 0.15
CA PHE A 196 6.26 10.49 -0.92
C PHE A 196 7.27 11.46 -1.52
N ARG A 197 8.53 11.04 -1.61
CA ARG A 197 9.62 11.80 -2.22
C ARG A 197 10.24 10.96 -3.32
N LEU A 198 10.23 11.48 -4.53
CA LEU A 198 10.99 10.91 -5.65
C LEU A 198 12.46 11.37 -5.52
N ASP A 199 13.37 10.62 -6.14
CA ASP A 199 14.81 10.86 -6.13
C ASP A 199 15.46 10.85 -4.73
N ALA A 200 14.86 10.09 -3.81
CA ALA A 200 15.42 9.84 -2.49
C ALA A 200 16.17 8.51 -2.49
N GLY A 201 17.51 8.54 -2.35
CA GLY A 201 18.33 7.35 -2.18
C GLY A 201 18.20 6.74 -0.78
N ALA A 202 18.64 5.48 -0.63
CA ALA A 202 18.70 4.81 0.67
C ALA A 202 19.59 5.60 1.64
N PRO A 203 19.19 5.75 2.93
CA PRO A 203 20.10 6.30 3.92
C PRO A 203 21.38 5.45 3.95
N ARG A 204 22.54 6.12 3.87
CA ARG A 204 23.87 5.50 3.91
C ARG A 204 24.10 4.75 5.22
#